data_AF-A0A914FNX3-F1
#
_entry.id   AF-A0A914FNX3-F1
#
_cell.length_a   1.000
_cell.length_b   1.000
_cell.length_c   1.000
_cell.angle_alpha   90.00
_cell.angle_beta   90.00
_cell.angle_gamma   90.00
#
_symmetry.space_group_name_H-M   'P 1'
#
loop_
_entity.id
_entity.type
_entity.pdbx_description
1 polymer ?
#
loop_
_entity_poly.entity_id
_entity_poly.type
_entity_poly.pdbx_seq_one_letter_code
_entity_poly.pdbx_strand_id
1 'polypeptide(L)'
;LWAKKANTGGPVVVSVNIYLRSISKIDDVNMEYSVQFTFREEWWDARLAYERFADENTQVPPFVVLATSENSDQSQQIWMPDSFFQNEK
;
A
#
# COMPACT_ATOMS: atom_id res chain seq x y z
N LEU A 1 22.00 -8.76 -14.44
CA LEU A 1 22.15 -7.32 -14.77
C LEU A 1 20.80 -6.61 -14.62
N TRP A 2 20.36 -6.33 -13.40
CA TRP A 2 19.31 -5.33 -13.11
C TRP A 2 19.32 -5.06 -11.60
N ALA A 3 20.34 -4.35 -11.13
CA ALA A 3 20.23 -3.67 -9.85
C ALA A 3 19.23 -2.52 -10.08
N LYS A 4 17.99 -2.66 -9.60
CA LYS A 4 17.10 -1.51 -9.46
C LYS A 4 17.79 -0.55 -8.50
N LYS A 5 18.41 0.48 -9.08
CA LYS A 5 19.09 1.57 -8.40
C LYS A 5 18.21 2.07 -7.26
N ALA A 6 18.69 1.98 -6.03
CA ALA A 6 18.07 2.64 -4.89
C ALA A 6 18.17 4.16 -5.14
N ASN A 7 17.14 4.71 -5.76
CA ASN A 7 17.05 6.11 -6.11
C ASN A 7 16.61 6.86 -4.85
N THR A 8 17.55 7.22 -3.96
CA THR A 8 17.28 7.95 -2.71
C THR A 8 16.81 9.40 -2.91
N GLY A 9 16.44 9.80 -4.12
CA GLY A 9 15.94 11.14 -4.43
C GLY A 9 14.98 11.24 -5.63
N GLY A 10 14.47 10.11 -6.15
CA GLY A 10 13.44 10.12 -7.19
C GLY A 10 12.03 10.08 -6.59
N PRO A 11 10.98 10.38 -7.37
CA PRO A 11 9.60 10.22 -6.89
C PRO A 11 9.32 8.77 -6.52
N VAL A 12 8.50 8.56 -5.49
CA VAL A 12 7.98 7.24 -5.15
C VAL A 12 6.94 6.87 -6.20
N VAL A 13 7.16 5.76 -6.90
CA VAL A 13 6.19 5.21 -7.84
C VAL A 13 5.26 4.28 -7.06
N VAL A 14 3.98 4.64 -7.02
CA VAL A 14 2.92 3.84 -6.39
C VAL A 14 2.10 3.18 -7.50
N SER A 15 2.07 1.85 -7.53
CA SER A 15 1.23 1.07 -8.42
C SER A 15 -0.10 0.80 -7.73
N VAL A 16 -1.19 1.27 -8.33
CA VAL A 16 -2.54 1.11 -7.77
C VAL A 16 -3.29 0.04 -8.56
N ASN A 17 -3.98 -0.84 -7.83
CA ASN A 17 -4.91 -1.79 -8.39
C ASN A 17 -6.27 -1.68 -7.71
N ILE A 18 -7.31 -1.52 -8.53
CA ILE A 18 -8.70 -1.46 -8.06
C ILE A 18 -9.43 -2.67 -8.59
N TYR A 19 -10.04 -3.43 -7.68
CA TYR A 19 -11.00 -4.48 -8.01
C TYR A 19 -12.40 -4.04 -7.62
N LEU A 20 -13.19 -3.66 -8.63
CA LEU A 20 -14.57 -3.23 -8.45
C LEU A 20 -15.47 -4.44 -8.19
N ARG A 21 -16.21 -4.42 -7.07
CA ARG A 21 -17.14 -5.49 -6.68
C ARG A 21 -18.58 -5.15 -7.06
N SER A 22 -18.99 -3.92 -6.80
CA SER A 22 -20.34 -3.47 -7.14
C SER A 22 -20.42 -1.94 -7.23
N ILE A 23 -21.38 -1.50 -8.03
CA ILE A 23 -21.88 -0.12 -8.05
C ILE A 23 -23.37 -0.23 -7.70
N SER A 24 -23.85 0.62 -6.81
CA SER A 24 -25.23 0.57 -6.29
C SER A 24 -25.74 1.95 -5.91
N LYS A 25 -27.04 2.03 -5.57
CA LYS A 25 -27.70 3.25 -5.08
C LYS A 25 -27.41 4.47 -5.95
N ILE A 26 -27.70 4.34 -7.24
CA ILE A 26 -27.54 5.44 -8.20
C ILE A 26 -28.71 6.40 -7.98
N ASP A 27 -28.40 7.62 -7.55
CA ASP A 27 -29.34 8.73 -7.42
C ASP A 27 -29.04 9.73 -8.54
N ASP A 28 -29.93 9.80 -9.53
CA ASP A 28 -29.79 10.65 -10.71
C ASP A 28 -30.14 12.12 -10.43
N VAL A 29 -30.86 12.41 -9.34
CA VAL A 29 -31.22 13.76 -8.93
C VAL A 29 -30.05 14.42 -8.21
N ASN A 30 -29.40 13.70 -7.30
CA ASN A 30 -28.25 14.17 -6.54
C ASN A 30 -26.90 13.87 -7.22
N MET A 31 -26.93 13.08 -8.31
CA MET A 31 -25.75 12.60 -9.04
C MET A 31 -24.76 11.85 -8.15
N GLU A 32 -25.30 10.98 -7.30
CA GLU A 32 -24.55 10.20 -6.31
C GLU A 32 -24.63 8.71 -6.61
N TYR A 33 -23.57 7.99 -6.24
CA TYR A 33 -23.52 6.54 -6.38
C TYR A 33 -22.65 5.93 -5.27
N SER A 34 -23.01 4.74 -4.83
CA SER A 34 -22.22 3.96 -3.87
C SER A 34 -21.38 2.92 -4.60
N VAL A 35 -20.09 2.85 -4.30
CA VAL A 35 -19.16 1.86 -4.88
C VAL A 35 -18.57 0.98 -3.79
N GLN A 36 -18.52 -0.32 -4.06
CA GLN A 36 -17.72 -1.25 -3.27
C GLN A 36 -16.56 -1.77 -4.12
N PHE A 37 -15.33 -1.58 -3.65
CA PHE A 37 -14.13 -2.07 -4.32
C PHE A 37 -13.06 -2.49 -3.32
N THR A 38 -12.10 -3.27 -3.80
CA THR A 38 -10.85 -3.53 -3.09
C THR A 38 -9.78 -2.62 -3.69
N PHE A 39 -9.20 -1.77 -2.83
CA PHE A 39 -8.11 -0.87 -3.18
C PHE A 39 -6.79 -1.49 -2.75
N ARG A 40 -5.81 -1.56 -3.66
CA ARG A 40 -4.48 -2.09 -3.38
C ARG A 40 -3.43 -1.14 -3.90
N GLU A 41 -2.41 -0.93 -3.10
CA GLU A 41 -1.25 -0.12 -3.45
C GLU A 41 0.01 -0.93 -3.25
N GLU A 42 0.96 -0.76 -4.16
CA GLU A 42 2.28 -1.34 -4.09
C GLU A 42 3.31 -0.23 -4.35
N TRP A 43 4.27 -0.09 -3.44
CA TRP A 43 5.40 0.82 -3.59
C TRP A 43 6.69 0.16 -3.13
N TRP A 44 7.81 0.64 -3.65
CA TRP A 44 9.13 0.17 -3.25
C TRP A 44 9.73 1.11 -2.21
N ASP A 45 10.02 0.60 -1.02
CA ASP A 45 10.75 1.33 0.03
C ASP A 45 12.04 0.58 0.41
N ALA A 46 13.18 1.12 -0.02
CA ALA A 46 14.49 0.53 0.27
C ALA A 46 14.84 0.53 1.76
N ARG A 47 14.20 1.39 2.59
CA ARG A 47 14.44 1.46 4.04
C ARG A 47 13.94 0.21 4.76
N LEU A 48 12.98 -0.50 4.16
CA LEU A 48 12.40 -1.73 4.71
C LEU A 48 13.19 -2.99 4.34
N ALA A 49 14.31 -2.89 3.62
CA ALA A 49 15.12 -4.06 3.28
C ALA A 49 15.65 -4.77 4.54
N TYR A 50 15.34 -6.07 4.67
CA TYR A 50 15.63 -6.89 5.86
C TYR A 50 16.52 -8.11 5.55
N GLU A 51 17.05 -8.21 4.33
CA GLU A 51 17.98 -9.29 3.93
C GLU A 51 19.24 -9.34 4.80
N ARG A 52 19.67 -8.19 5.34
CA ARG A 52 20.84 -8.08 6.23
C ARG A 52 20.71 -8.88 7.54
N PHE A 53 19.51 -9.33 7.89
CA PHE A 53 19.26 -10.14 9.09
C PHE A 53 19.41 -11.64 8.82
N ALA A 54 19.74 -12.05 7.59
CA ALA A 54 20.15 -13.42 7.31
C ALA A 54 21.53 -13.69 7.94
N ASP A 55 21.66 -14.83 8.61
CA ASP A 55 22.94 -15.34 9.10
C ASP A 55 23.16 -16.78 8.59
N GLU A 56 24.28 -17.41 8.95
CA GLU A 56 24.63 -18.77 8.48
C GLU A 56 23.60 -19.84 8.89
N ASN A 57 22.77 -19.58 9.91
CA ASN A 57 21.81 -20.52 10.48
C ASN A 57 20.34 -20.05 10.33
N THR A 58 20.10 -18.83 9.85
CA THR A 58 18.79 -18.18 9.83
C THR A 58 18.45 -17.71 8.42
N GLN A 59 17.48 -18.39 7.82
CA GLN A 59 16.91 -17.97 6.55
C GLN A 59 15.84 -16.90 6.77
N VAL A 60 16.00 -15.77 6.06
CA VAL A 60 15.03 -14.68 6.07
C VAL A 60 13.79 -15.06 5.24
N PRO A 61 12.56 -14.83 5.73
CA PRO A 61 11.35 -15.20 4.99
C PRO A 61 11.18 -14.31 3.74
N PRO A 62 10.62 -14.88 2.65
CA PRO A 62 10.45 -14.15 1.38
C PRO A 62 9.46 -12.98 1.46
N PHE A 63 8.57 -12.99 2.46
CA PHE A 63 7.66 -11.89 2.74
C PHE A 63 7.33 -11.86 4.24
N VAL A 64 6.93 -10.68 4.72
CA VAL A 64 6.43 -10.46 6.07
C VAL A 64 5.05 -9.84 5.97
N VAL A 65 4.08 -10.37 6.73
CA VAL A 65 2.75 -9.77 6.86
C VAL A 65 2.74 -8.98 8.16
N LEU A 66 2.56 -7.67 8.04
CA LEU A 66 2.40 -6.80 9.19
C LEU A 66 0.92 -6.74 9.55
N ALA A 67 0.57 -7.21 10.73
CA ALA A 67 -0.74 -6.95 11.29
C ALA A 67 -0.76 -5.50 11.78
N THR A 68 -1.43 -4.61 11.05
CA THR A 68 -1.70 -3.26 11.51
C THR A 68 -2.59 -3.36 12.75
N SER A 69 -2.01 -3.29 13.95
CA SER A 69 -2.76 -3.41 15.19
C SER A 69 -3.69 -2.21 15.37
N GLU A 70 -4.87 -2.43 15.96
CA GLU A 70 -5.84 -1.38 16.32
C GLU A 70 -5.31 -0.41 17.38
N ASN A 71 -4.14 -0.70 17.98
CA ASN A 71 -3.49 0.15 18.95
C ASN A 71 -2.69 1.25 18.23
N SER A 72 -3.27 2.43 18.14
CA SER A 72 -2.72 3.64 17.49
C SER A 72 -1.35 4.09 18.01
N ASP A 73 -0.92 3.62 19.20
CA ASP A 73 0.35 4.01 19.81
C ASP A 73 1.58 3.30 19.21
N GLN A 74 1.41 2.24 18.40
CA GLN A 74 2.53 1.50 17.79
C GLN A 74 2.41 1.31 16.26
N SER A 75 1.33 1.80 15.64
CA SER A 75 0.90 1.34 14.32
C SER A 75 1.34 2.20 13.12
N GLN A 76 2.14 3.23 13.30
CA GLN A 76 2.55 4.14 12.21
C GLN A 76 4.08 4.26 12.08
N GLN A 77 4.78 3.14 11.99
CA GLN A 77 6.25 3.16 11.80
C GLN A 77 6.69 3.03 10.35
N ILE A 78 5.77 2.71 9.43
CA ILE A 78 6.06 2.59 8.00
C ILE A 78 5.30 3.69 7.28
N TRP A 79 6.02 4.45 6.46
CA TRP A 79 5.41 5.44 5.60
C TRP A 79 4.51 4.75 4.57
N MET A 80 3.31 5.28 4.41
CA MET A 80 2.33 4.87 3.41
C MET A 80 1.93 6.08 2.55
N PRO A 81 1.56 5.90 1.27
CA PRO A 81 1.01 6.96 0.45
C PRO A 81 -0.27 7.55 1.07
N ASP A 82 -0.43 8.86 0.96
CA ASP A 82 -1.60 9.63 1.44
C ASP A 82 -2.70 9.72 0.36
N SER A 83 -3.05 8.58 -0.22
CA SER A 83 -4.05 8.50 -1.29
C SER A 83 -5.46 8.86 -0.79
N PHE A 84 -6.13 9.76 -1.51
CA PHE A 84 -7.49 10.20 -1.20
C PHE A 84 -8.37 10.27 -2.45
N PHE A 85 -9.67 10.07 -2.27
CA PHE A 85 -10.67 10.17 -3.34
C PHE A 85 -11.22 11.61 -3.38
N GLN A 86 -10.81 12.38 -4.39
CA GLN A 86 -11.17 13.81 -4.52
C GLN A 86 -12.68 14.09 -4.55
N ASN A 87 -13.47 13.16 -5.07
CA ASN A 87 -14.91 13.29 -5.25
C ASN A 87 -15.70 12.31 -4.36
N GLU A 88 -15.08 11.82 -3.28
CA GLU A 88 -15.86 11.17 -2.24
C GLU A 88 -16.81 12.20 -1.62
N LYS A 89 -18.06 11.80 -1.43
CA LYS A 89 -19.10 12.58 -0.78
C LYS A 89 -19.72 11.75 0.34
#